data_AF-D1YJB9-F1
#
_entry.id   AF-D1YJB9-F1
#
_cell.length_a   1.000
_cell.length_b   1.000
_cell.length_c   1.000
_cell.angle_alpha   90.00
_cell.angle_beta   90.00
_cell.angle_gamma   90.00
#
_symmetry.space_group_name_H-M   'P 1'
#
loop_
_entity.id
_entity.type
_entity.pdbx_description
1 polymer ?
#
loop_
_entity_poly.entity_id
_entity_poly.type
_entity_poly.pdbx_seq_one_letter_code
_entity_poly.pdbx_strand_id
1 'polypeptide(L)'
;MRRNKHQHNFNDFSDQEKEKLKTVRQELTQAQKKEPERLWEHLQAFNDGVMAIIITIIVLEIQPAIHEVHYEQFIANIIVFLITFFVVADFWYDLHLAFSYYIFKPTKTIAILDFFFLADLSLLPVMTKWIMAESSTFAVANFGIVF
;
A
#
# COMPACT_ATOMS: atom_id res chain seq x y z
N MET A 1 12.67 -38.56 32.52
CA MET A 1 11.92 -37.65 33.41
C MET A 1 10.77 -37.01 32.62
N ARG A 2 9.52 -37.45 32.84
CA ARG A 2 8.33 -36.88 32.19
C ARG A 2 7.86 -35.66 32.97
N ARG A 3 7.88 -34.49 32.34
CA ARG A 3 7.43 -33.21 32.90
C ARG A 3 5.90 -33.26 33.02
N ASN A 4 5.41 -33.49 34.24
CA ASN A 4 3.99 -33.64 34.54
C ASN A 4 3.31 -32.29 34.35
N LYS A 5 2.53 -32.13 33.28
CA LYS A 5 1.80 -30.89 32.98
C LYS A 5 0.52 -30.94 33.82
N HIS A 6 0.55 -30.34 35.01
CA HIS A 6 -0.66 -30.12 35.81
C HIS A 6 -1.67 -29.33 34.95
N GLN A 7 -2.66 -30.04 34.43
CA GLN A 7 -3.84 -29.42 33.84
C GLN A 7 -4.71 -28.94 34.99
N HIS A 8 -4.61 -27.66 35.35
CA HIS A 8 -5.57 -27.01 36.24
C HIS A 8 -6.96 -27.17 35.64
N ASN A 9 -7.85 -27.85 36.35
CA ASN A 9 -9.19 -28.16 35.87
C ASN A 9 -10.04 -26.88 35.96
N PHE A 10 -10.81 -26.55 34.92
CA PHE A 10 -11.63 -25.33 34.86
C PHE A 10 -12.66 -25.25 36.01
N ASN A 11 -12.92 -26.37 36.68
CA ASN A 11 -13.82 -26.48 37.83
C ASN A 11 -13.20 -26.03 39.16
N ASP A 12 -11.87 -25.93 39.28
CA ASP A 12 -11.17 -25.56 40.53
C ASP A 12 -11.21 -24.04 40.84
N PHE A 13 -11.67 -23.22 39.88
CA PHE A 13 -11.76 -21.78 40.00
C PHE A 13 -13.01 -21.35 40.80
N SER A 14 -12.88 -20.32 41.64
CA SER A 14 -14.02 -19.66 42.29
C SER A 14 -14.97 -19.07 41.23
N ASP A 15 -16.23 -18.85 41.59
CA ASP A 15 -17.23 -18.36 40.64
C ASP A 15 -16.84 -17.00 40.02
N GLN A 16 -16.16 -16.14 40.79
CA GLN A 16 -15.58 -14.87 40.30
C GLN A 16 -14.47 -15.07 39.27
N GLU A 17 -13.61 -16.09 39.45
CA GLU A 17 -12.53 -16.38 38.50
C GLU A 17 -13.07 -16.98 37.21
N LYS A 18 -14.12 -17.81 37.29
CA LYS A 18 -14.83 -18.33 36.11
C LYS A 18 -15.48 -17.22 35.30
N GLU A 19 -16.04 -16.21 35.95
CA GLU A 19 -16.62 -15.04 35.29
C GLU A 19 -15.55 -14.21 34.59
N LYS A 20 -14.41 -13.93 35.26
CA LYS A 20 -13.24 -13.28 34.65
C LYS A 20 -12.65 -14.07 33.47
N LEU A 21 -12.56 -15.39 33.58
CA LEU A 21 -12.09 -16.25 32.50
C LEU A 21 -13.04 -16.22 31.29
N LYS A 22 -14.35 -16.15 31.52
CA LYS A 22 -15.34 -16.00 30.45
C LYS A 22 -15.21 -14.64 29.74
N THR A 23 -15.07 -13.55 30.49
CA THR A 23 -14.90 -12.21 29.90
C THR A 23 -13.60 -12.11 29.12
N VAL A 24 -12.46 -12.55 29.68
CA VAL A 24 -11.17 -12.57 28.97
C VAL A 24 -11.25 -13.43 27.70
N ARG A 25 -11.90 -14.60 27.76
CA ARG A 25 -12.05 -15.46 26.57
C ARG A 25 -12.94 -14.83 25.51
N GLN A 26 -13.97 -14.10 25.90
CA GLN A 26 -14.80 -13.31 24.99
C GLN A 26 -14.01 -12.16 24.37
N GLU A 27 -13.24 -11.41 25.16
CA GLU A 27 -12.35 -10.34 24.68
C GLU A 27 -11.31 -10.88 23.69
N LEU A 28 -10.66 -12.00 24.00
CA LEU A 28 -9.71 -12.64 23.09
C LEU A 28 -10.39 -13.09 21.78
N THR A 29 -11.59 -13.66 21.86
CA THR A 29 -12.34 -14.09 20.65
C THR A 29 -12.76 -12.88 19.81
N GLN A 30 -13.13 -11.76 20.44
CA GLN A 30 -13.45 -10.51 19.75
C GLN A 30 -12.20 -9.88 19.13
N ALA A 31 -11.07 -9.85 19.85
CA ALA A 31 -9.80 -9.34 19.36
C ALA A 31 -9.31 -10.15 18.16
N GLN A 32 -9.39 -11.49 18.23
CA GLN A 32 -9.01 -12.40 17.15
C GLN A 32 -9.92 -12.26 15.92
N LYS A 33 -11.18 -11.84 16.10
CA LYS A 33 -12.11 -11.56 15.01
C LYS A 33 -11.83 -10.21 14.32
N LYS A 34 -11.34 -9.22 15.06
CA LYS A 34 -10.97 -7.87 14.58
C LYS A 34 -9.53 -7.76 14.06
N GLU A 35 -8.68 -8.74 14.35
CA GLU A 35 -7.30 -8.80 13.88
C GLU A 35 -7.15 -8.67 12.34
N PRO A 36 -7.92 -9.39 11.50
CA PRO A 36 -7.81 -9.23 10.04
C PRO A 36 -8.27 -7.86 9.54
N GLU A 37 -9.24 -7.23 10.18
CA GLU A 37 -9.72 -5.88 9.85
C GLU A 37 -8.62 -4.84 10.14
N ARG A 38 -7.95 -4.94 11.29
CA ARG A 38 -6.83 -4.04 11.63
C ARG A 38 -5.65 -4.17 10.68
N LEU A 39 -5.28 -5.40 10.30
CA LEU A 39 -4.20 -5.63 9.33
C LEU A 39 -4.52 -5.02 7.97
N TRP A 40 -5.79 -5.10 7.55
CA TRP A 40 -6.27 -4.48 6.32
C TRP A 40 -6.14 -2.95 6.37
N GLU A 41 -6.59 -2.31 7.45
CA GLU A 41 -6.48 -0.84 7.62
C GLU A 41 -5.02 -0.38 7.55
N HIS A 42 -4.11 -1.13 8.18
CA HIS A 42 -2.68 -0.81 8.16
C HIS A 42 -2.05 -0.97 6.78
N LEU A 43 -2.42 -1.99 6.00
CA LEU A 43 -1.91 -2.17 4.65
C LEU A 43 -2.41 -1.06 3.72
N GLN A 44 -3.69 -0.70 3.81
CA GLN A 44 -4.23 0.40 3.02
C GLN A 44 -3.53 1.72 3.36
N ALA A 45 -3.38 2.05 4.64
CA ALA A 45 -2.68 3.26 5.07
C ALA A 45 -1.20 3.27 4.63
N PHE A 46 -0.54 2.11 4.59
CA PHE A 46 0.80 1.98 4.06
C PHE A 46 0.84 2.27 2.55
N ASN A 47 -0.08 1.68 1.78
CA ASN A 47 -0.18 1.89 0.34
C ASN A 47 -0.44 3.37 -0.01
N ASP A 48 -1.39 4.01 0.69
CA ASP A 48 -1.70 5.44 0.55
C ASP A 48 -0.45 6.30 0.76
N GLY A 49 0.34 5.98 1.79
CA GLY A 49 1.59 6.66 2.09
C GLY A 49 2.64 6.51 1.00
N VAL A 50 2.81 5.30 0.46
CA VAL A 50 3.77 5.04 -0.62
C VAL A 50 3.36 5.73 -1.91
N MET A 51 2.08 5.67 -2.28
CA MET A 51 1.54 6.36 -3.46
C MET A 51 1.74 7.88 -3.37
N ALA A 52 1.47 8.48 -2.21
CA ALA A 52 1.71 9.92 -1.99
C ALA A 52 3.20 10.29 -2.15
N ILE A 53 4.11 9.47 -1.63
CA ILE A 53 5.56 9.69 -1.80
C ILE A 53 5.94 9.58 -3.27
N ILE A 54 5.45 8.58 -4.00
CA ILE A 54 5.75 8.42 -5.44
C ILE A 54 5.30 9.66 -6.22
N ILE A 55 4.06 10.11 -6.02
CA ILE A 55 3.52 11.32 -6.66
C ILE A 55 4.41 12.54 -6.36
N THR A 56 4.80 12.74 -5.09
CA THR A 56 5.63 13.88 -4.73
C THR A 56 7.03 13.82 -5.34
N ILE A 57 7.65 12.64 -5.43
CA ILE A 57 8.94 12.48 -6.11
C ILE A 57 8.80 12.84 -7.60
N ILE A 58 7.73 12.42 -8.28
CA ILE A 58 7.51 12.78 -9.68
C ILE A 58 7.38 14.30 -9.87
N VAL A 59 6.69 15.00 -8.96
CA VAL A 59 6.62 16.49 -8.99
C VAL A 59 8.02 17.10 -8.90
N LEU A 60 8.90 16.56 -8.06
CA LEU A 60 10.25 17.07 -7.87
C LEU A 60 11.17 16.87 -9.08
N GLU A 61 10.81 15.99 -10.02
CA GLU A 61 11.57 15.77 -11.26
C GLU A 61 11.31 16.87 -12.31
N ILE A 62 10.27 17.70 -12.14
CA ILE A 62 9.97 18.80 -13.05
C ILE A 62 11.04 19.90 -12.90
N GLN A 63 11.88 20.06 -13.92
CA GLN A 63 12.90 21.10 -13.93
C GLN A 63 12.28 22.48 -14.19
N PRO A 64 12.55 23.50 -13.36
CA PRO A 64 12.04 24.85 -13.58
C PRO A 64 12.66 25.49 -14.83
N ALA A 65 11.87 26.25 -15.59
CA ALA A 65 12.39 27.04 -16.69
C ALA A 65 13.25 28.20 -16.17
N ILE A 66 14.58 28.05 -16.21
CA ILE A 66 15.54 29.10 -15.80
C ILE A 66 15.61 30.23 -16.85
N HIS A 67 15.25 29.95 -18.11
CA HIS A 67 15.23 30.90 -19.21
C HIS A 67 13.91 30.77 -20.02
N GLU A 68 13.44 31.88 -20.61
CA GLU A 68 12.17 31.92 -21.38
C GLU A 68 12.12 30.92 -22.53
N VAL A 69 13.28 30.62 -23.14
CA VAL A 69 13.43 29.66 -24.26
C VAL A 69 13.07 28.22 -23.88
N HIS A 70 12.96 27.93 -22.58
CA HIS A 70 12.63 26.60 -22.05
C HIS A 70 11.21 26.51 -21.46
N TYR A 71 10.39 27.56 -21.60
CA TYR A 71 9.05 27.59 -21.01
C TYR A 71 8.10 26.55 -21.65
N GLU A 72 8.22 26.31 -22.95
CA GLU A 72 7.45 25.26 -23.63
C GLU A 72 7.77 23.85 -23.09
N GLN A 73 9.06 23.57 -22.87
CA GLN A 73 9.49 22.29 -22.29
C GLN A 73 8.99 22.13 -20.85
N PHE A 74 8.95 23.21 -20.08
CA PHE A 74 8.41 23.19 -18.73
C PHE A 74 6.91 22.83 -18.71
N ILE A 75 6.11 23.41 -19.61
CA ILE A 75 4.69 23.05 -19.76
C ILE A 75 4.55 21.58 -20.18
N ALA A 76 5.36 21.11 -21.14
CA ALA A 76 5.33 19.71 -21.56
C ALA A 76 5.61 18.76 -20.38
N ASN A 77 6.61 19.07 -19.55
CA ASN A 77 6.92 18.29 -18.35
C ASN A 77 5.76 18.31 -17.34
N ILE A 78 5.07 19.44 -17.16
CA ILE A 78 3.86 19.51 -16.32
C ILE A 78 2.75 18.59 -16.88
N ILE A 79 2.54 18.57 -18.20
CA ILE A 79 1.54 17.69 -18.82
C ILE A 79 1.90 16.22 -18.60
N VAL A 80 3.16 15.84 -18.79
CA VAL A 80 3.65 14.48 -18.51
C VAL A 80 3.40 14.12 -17.04
N PHE A 81 3.73 15.03 -16.11
CA PHE A 81 3.43 14.84 -14.70
C PHE A 81 1.93 14.62 -14.44
N LEU A 82 1.05 15.44 -15.02
CA LEU A 82 -0.39 15.32 -14.82
C LEU A 82 -0.92 13.98 -15.35
N ILE A 83 -0.44 13.53 -16.51
CA ILE A 83 -0.78 12.21 -17.05
C ILE A 83 -0.36 11.13 -16.06
N THR A 84 0.91 11.12 -15.64
CA THR A 84 1.40 10.13 -14.67
C THR A 84 0.63 10.19 -13.34
N PHE A 85 0.28 11.39 -12.86
CA PHE A 85 -0.53 11.58 -11.66
C PHE A 85 -1.89 10.89 -11.77
N PHE A 86 -2.61 11.09 -12.88
CA PHE A 86 -3.90 10.45 -13.08
C PHE A 86 -3.79 8.93 -13.19
N VAL A 87 -2.73 8.40 -13.79
CA VAL A 87 -2.54 6.95 -13.85
C VAL A 87 -2.26 6.38 -12.46
N VAL A 88 -1.43 7.03 -11.65
CA VAL A 88 -1.21 6.60 -10.25
C VAL A 88 -2.50 6.68 -9.43
N ALA A 89 -3.32 7.71 -9.66
CA ALA A 89 -4.61 7.86 -9.00
C ALA A 89 -5.62 6.77 -9.42
N ASP A 90 -5.61 6.36 -10.68
CA ASP A 90 -6.43 5.26 -11.22
C ASP A 90 -6.03 3.93 -10.57
N PHE A 91 -4.72 3.64 -10.52
CA PHE A 91 -4.20 2.48 -9.80
C PHE A 91 -4.57 2.48 -8.31
N TRP A 92 -4.50 3.63 -7.66
CA TRP A 92 -4.93 3.76 -6.27
C TRP A 92 -6.42 3.44 -6.12
N TYR A 93 -7.26 3.94 -7.05
CA TYR A 93 -8.70 3.69 -7.05
C TYR A 93 -9.01 2.20 -7.23
N ASP A 94 -8.37 1.55 -8.21
CA ASP A 94 -8.54 0.12 -8.48
C ASP A 94 -8.09 -0.73 -7.30
N LEU A 95 -6.96 -0.38 -6.68
CA LEU A 95 -6.46 -1.07 -5.52
C LEU A 95 -7.41 -0.89 -4.32
N HIS A 96 -7.90 0.33 -4.08
CA HIS A 96 -8.87 0.61 -3.04
C HIS A 96 -10.17 -0.18 -3.26
N LEU A 97 -10.67 -0.24 -4.50
CA LEU A 97 -11.85 -1.00 -4.88
C LEU A 97 -11.64 -2.51 -4.69
N ALA A 98 -10.47 -3.03 -5.08
CA ALA A 98 -10.10 -4.43 -4.90
C ALA A 98 -10.08 -4.81 -3.41
N PHE A 99 -9.48 -3.96 -2.58
CA PHE A 99 -9.44 -4.16 -1.12
C PHE A 99 -10.81 -4.00 -0.45
N SER A 100 -11.66 -3.09 -0.94
CA SER A 100 -12.98 -2.84 -0.36
C SER A 100 -14.00 -3.93 -0.71
N TYR A 101 -14.00 -4.42 -1.95
CA TYR A 101 -15.07 -5.30 -2.45
C TYR A 101 -14.70 -6.79 -2.45
N TYR A 102 -13.45 -7.13 -2.75
CA TYR A 102 -13.05 -8.53 -3.01
C TYR A 102 -12.30 -9.19 -1.86
N ILE A 103 -11.69 -8.42 -0.95
CA ILE A 103 -10.78 -8.93 0.08
C ILE A 103 -11.39 -8.79 1.47
N PHE A 104 -12.38 -9.63 1.78
CA PHE A 104 -12.96 -9.70 3.14
C PHE A 104 -12.00 -10.30 4.19
N LYS A 105 -10.93 -10.97 3.76
CA LYS A 105 -9.84 -11.47 4.61
C LYS A 105 -8.50 -11.32 3.88
N PRO A 106 -7.63 -10.37 4.28
CA PRO A 106 -6.31 -10.24 3.68
C PRO A 106 -5.51 -11.52 3.94
N THR A 107 -5.18 -12.22 2.86
CA THR A 107 -4.31 -13.40 2.89
C THR A 107 -2.87 -12.94 2.69
N LYS A 108 -1.89 -13.65 3.28
CA LYS A 108 -0.45 -13.32 3.12
C LYS A 108 -0.03 -13.15 1.65
N THR A 109 -0.60 -13.94 0.75
CA THR A 109 -0.34 -13.85 -0.70
C THR A 109 -0.74 -12.50 -1.30
N ILE A 110 -1.85 -11.92 -0.85
CA ILE A 110 -2.36 -10.63 -1.34
C ILE A 110 -1.41 -9.52 -0.90
N ALA A 111 -0.96 -9.53 0.35
CA ALA A 111 0.01 -8.55 0.85
C ALA A 111 1.35 -8.64 0.09
N ILE A 112 1.81 -9.85 -0.25
CA ILE A 112 3.04 -10.03 -1.05
C ILE A 112 2.84 -9.46 -2.46
N LEU A 113 1.70 -9.71 -3.09
CA LEU A 113 1.39 -9.17 -4.41
C LEU A 113 1.31 -7.64 -4.40
N ASP A 114 0.70 -7.07 -3.36
CA ASP A 114 0.66 -5.61 -3.14
C ASP A 114 2.07 -5.02 -2.99
N PHE A 115 2.97 -5.67 -2.26
CA PHE A 115 4.37 -5.22 -2.19
C PHE A 115 5.10 -5.28 -3.54
N PHE A 116 4.84 -6.29 -4.37
CA PHE A 116 5.40 -6.34 -5.73
C PHE A 116 4.84 -5.22 -6.60
N PHE A 117 3.54 -4.96 -6.53
CA PHE A 117 2.89 -3.86 -7.23
C PHE A 117 3.45 -2.50 -6.81
N LEU A 118 3.61 -2.27 -5.50
CA LEU A 118 4.24 -1.06 -4.96
C LEU A 118 5.71 -0.92 -5.39
N ALA A 119 6.45 -2.03 -5.46
CA ALA A 119 7.83 -2.02 -5.96
C ALA A 119 7.88 -1.60 -7.44
N ASP A 120 6.95 -2.07 -8.26
CA ASP A 120 6.85 -1.69 -9.66
C ASP A 120 6.47 -0.21 -9.82
N LEU A 121 5.47 0.27 -9.07
CA LEU A 121 5.10 1.68 -9.02
C LEU A 121 6.25 2.60 -8.58
N SER A 122 7.17 2.11 -7.74
CA SER A 122 8.34 2.88 -7.33
C SER A 122 9.33 3.17 -8.47
N LEU A 123 9.18 2.51 -9.62
CA LEU A 123 9.95 2.79 -10.85
C LEU A 123 9.36 3.96 -11.65
N LEU A 124 8.11 4.37 -11.39
CA LEU A 124 7.46 5.46 -12.11
C LEU A 124 8.22 6.79 -12.06
N PRO A 125 8.82 7.23 -10.94
CA PRO A 125 9.63 8.45 -10.93
C PRO A 125 10.84 8.35 -11.86
N VAL A 126 11.49 7.19 -11.92
CA VAL A 126 12.64 6.95 -12.80
C VAL A 126 12.22 7.01 -14.26
N MET A 127 11.12 6.35 -14.62
CA MET A 127 10.63 6.35 -16.00
C MET A 127 10.10 7.72 -16.43
N THR A 128 9.43 8.44 -15.53
CA THR A 128 8.93 9.79 -15.80
C THR A 128 10.07 10.77 -16.03
N LYS A 129 11.12 10.70 -15.19
CA LYS A 129 12.35 11.47 -15.38
C LYS A 129 13.00 11.17 -16.73
N TRP A 130 13.03 9.91 -17.14
CA TRP A 130 13.62 9.52 -18.42
C TRP A 130 12.84 10.14 -19.60
N ILE A 131 11.51 10.10 -19.58
CA ILE A 131 10.67 10.77 -20.59
C ILE A 131 10.92 12.29 -20.61
N MET A 132 11.02 12.93 -19.43
CA MET A 132 11.27 14.36 -19.32
C MET A 132 12.65 14.76 -19.84
N ALA A 133 13.65 13.88 -19.70
CA ALA A 133 15.01 14.11 -20.17
C ALA A 133 15.18 13.85 -21.68
N GLU A 134 14.53 12.81 -22.20
CA GLU A 134 14.59 12.44 -23.61
C GLU A 134 13.23 11.89 -24.06
N SER A 135 12.49 12.70 -24.82
CA SER A 135 11.21 12.33 -25.42
C SER A 135 11.41 11.48 -26.68
N SER A 136 12.16 10.38 -26.55
CA SER A 136 12.34 9.39 -27.62
C SER A 136 11.24 8.33 -27.60
N THR A 137 10.94 7.74 -28.76
CA THR A 137 10.02 6.60 -28.87
C THR A 137 10.44 5.43 -27.98
N PHE A 138 11.75 5.28 -27.73
CA PHE A 138 12.29 4.27 -26.84
C PHE A 138 11.93 4.52 -25.36
N ALA A 139 12.01 5.78 -24.90
CA ALA A 139 11.61 6.14 -23.54
C ALA A 139 10.11 5.92 -23.31
N VAL A 140 9.27 6.31 -24.28
CA VAL A 140 7.81 6.10 -24.21
C VAL A 140 7.43 4.62 -24.22
N ALA A 141 8.12 3.80 -25.03
CA ALA A 141 7.89 2.35 -25.05
C ALA A 141 8.26 1.68 -23.72
N ASN A 142 9.38 2.05 -23.10
CA ASN A 142 9.78 1.51 -21.79
C ASN A 142 8.84 1.97 -20.67
N PHE A 143 8.36 3.22 -20.73
CA PHE A 143 7.34 3.70 -19.80
C PHE A 143 6.09 2.83 -19.88
N GLY A 144 5.57 2.55 -21.08
CA GLY A 144 4.42 1.67 -21.27
C GLY A 144 4.63 0.19 -20.96
N ILE A 145 5.85 -0.28 -20.66
CA ILE A 145 6.11 -1.65 -20.17
C ILE A 145 5.95 -1.71 -18.64
N VAL A 146 6.20 -0.60 -17.96
CA VAL A 146 6.04 -0.47 -16.50
C VAL A 146 4.57 -0.23 -16.11
N PHE A 147 3.74 0.19 -17.07
CA PHE A 147 2.27 0.26 -16.92
C PHE A 147 1.59 -1.00 -17.44
#